data_AF-A0A849GV38-F1
#
_entry.id   AF-A0A849GV38-F1
#
_cell.length_a   1.000
_cell.length_b   1.000
_cell.length_c   1.000
_cell.angle_alpha   90.00
_cell.angle_beta   90.00
_cell.angle_gamma   90.00
#
_symmetry.space_group_name_H-M   'P 1'
#
loop_
_entity.id
_entity.type
_entity.pdbx_description
1 polymer ?
#
loop_
_entity_poly.entity_id
_entity_poly.type
_entity_poly.pdbx_seq_one_letter_code
_entity_poly.pdbx_strand_id
1 'polypeptide(L)'
;MDHQEKRELRLAWARIVAKAWRVPEFRAGLLGSAEEVRRAFGEEGFGIPDDFDIIVHENSPESIHLVIPERPPVEREDLGYICDMCSRSCRMCSDNGDYEVD
;
A
#
# COMPACT_ATOMS: atom_id res chain seq x y z
N MET A 1 -11.52 2.44 -8.54
CA MET A 1 -11.68 1.14 -7.85
C MET A 1 -12.89 1.19 -6.96
N ASP A 2 -13.80 0.25 -7.13
CA ASP A 2 -14.95 0.12 -6.24
C ASP A 2 -14.53 -0.41 -4.84
N HIS A 3 -15.45 -0.39 -3.87
CA HIS A 3 -15.16 -0.81 -2.50
C HIS A 3 -14.81 -2.30 -2.36
N GLN A 4 -15.35 -3.15 -3.24
CA GLN A 4 -15.11 -4.58 -3.25
C GLN A 4 -13.71 -4.88 -3.79
N GLU A 5 -13.31 -4.26 -4.90
CA GLU A 5 -11.93 -4.35 -5.43
C GLU A 5 -10.90 -3.91 -4.38
N LYS A 6 -11.13 -2.78 -3.70
CA LYS A 6 -10.26 -2.31 -2.61
C LYS A 6 -10.19 -3.31 -1.46
N ARG A 7 -11.28 -4.02 -1.18
CA ARG A 7 -11.32 -5.04 -0.12
C ARG A 7 -10.51 -6.26 -0.51
N GLU A 8 -10.66 -6.76 -1.73
CA GLU A 8 -9.91 -7.91 -2.21
C GLU A 8 -8.40 -7.61 -2.27
N LEU A 9 -8.02 -6.41 -2.69
CA LEU A 9 -6.61 -5.98 -2.66
C LEU A 9 -6.02 -6.03 -1.25
N ARG A 10 -6.76 -5.55 -0.24
CA ARG A 10 -6.32 -5.63 1.16
C ARG A 10 -6.15 -7.07 1.64
N LEU A 11 -7.00 -7.98 1.18
CA LEU A 11 -6.92 -9.39 1.56
C LEU A 11 -5.72 -10.07 0.87
N ALA A 12 -5.48 -9.79 -0.41
CA ALA A 12 -4.29 -10.24 -1.12
C ALA A 12 -3.01 -9.79 -0.40
N TRP A 13 -2.95 -8.50 -0.04
CA TRP A 13 -1.84 -7.95 0.74
C TRP A 13 -1.60 -8.71 2.04
N ALA A 14 -2.65 -8.92 2.84
CA ALA A 14 -2.55 -9.63 4.11
C ALA A 14 -2.06 -11.07 3.93
N ARG A 15 -2.50 -11.77 2.88
CA ARG A 15 -2.04 -13.14 2.56
C ARG A 15 -0.57 -13.18 2.14
N ILE A 16 -0.14 -12.25 1.30
CA ILE A 16 1.27 -12.13 0.88
C ILE A 16 2.17 -11.90 2.10
N VAL A 17 1.81 -10.95 2.97
CA VAL A 17 2.56 -10.67 4.21
C VAL A 17 2.59 -11.92 5.13
N ALA A 18 1.45 -12.57 5.33
CA ALA A 18 1.38 -13.79 6.15
C ALA A 18 2.19 -14.96 5.56
N LYS A 19 2.32 -15.05 4.23
CA LYS A 19 3.20 -16.02 3.56
C LYS A 19 4.67 -15.68 3.79
N ALA A 20 5.04 -14.40 3.66
CA ALA A 20 6.41 -13.93 3.91
C ALA A 20 6.90 -14.20 5.34
N TRP A 21 6.03 -14.09 6.34
CA TRP A 21 6.40 -14.45 7.72
C TRP A 21 6.65 -15.95 7.95
N ARG A 22 6.01 -16.82 7.15
CA ARG A 22 6.10 -18.28 7.33
C ARG A 22 7.15 -18.94 6.45
N VAL A 23 7.44 -18.36 5.29
CA VAL A 23 8.29 -18.94 4.26
C VAL A 23 9.47 -17.98 4.00
N PRO A 24 10.64 -18.21 4.64
CA PRO A 24 11.79 -17.33 4.53
C PRO A 24 12.26 -17.09 3.09
N GLU A 25 12.20 -18.11 2.23
CA GLU A 25 12.59 -18.04 0.82
C GLU A 25 11.67 -17.10 0.03
N PHE A 26 10.37 -17.13 0.34
CA PHE A 26 9.40 -16.22 -0.28
C PHE A 26 9.64 -14.78 0.16
N ARG A 27 9.91 -14.54 1.45
CA ARG A 27 10.30 -13.22 1.96
C ARG A 27 11.58 -12.71 1.31
N ALA A 28 12.60 -13.55 1.18
CA ALA A 28 13.85 -13.19 0.51
C ALA A 28 13.61 -12.84 -0.97
N GLY A 29 12.72 -13.57 -1.66
CA GLY A 29 12.31 -13.25 -3.03
C GLY A 29 11.68 -11.86 -3.15
N LEU A 30 10.71 -11.54 -2.27
CA LEU A 30 10.07 -10.22 -2.24
C LEU A 30 11.06 -9.07 -2.00
N LEU A 31 12.05 -9.28 -1.13
CA LEU A 31 13.08 -8.26 -0.84
C LEU A 31 14.13 -8.15 -1.96
N GLY A 32 14.31 -9.21 -2.75
CA GLY A 32 15.39 -9.30 -3.73
C GLY A 32 15.03 -8.85 -5.14
N SER A 33 13.76 -8.89 -5.54
CA SER A 33 13.37 -8.57 -6.92
C SER A 33 11.94 -8.06 -7.06
N ALA A 34 11.75 -7.11 -7.98
CA ALA A 34 10.45 -6.57 -8.33
C ALA A 34 9.57 -7.63 -9.03
N GLU A 35 10.18 -8.54 -9.80
CA GLU A 35 9.51 -9.63 -10.50
C GLU A 35 8.82 -10.58 -9.52
N GLU A 36 9.45 -10.92 -8.40
CA GLU A 36 8.86 -11.76 -7.36
C GLU A 36 7.66 -11.08 -6.69
N VAL A 37 7.71 -9.76 -6.51
CA VAL A 37 6.56 -8.99 -6.02
C VAL A 37 5.42 -9.03 -7.03
N ARG A 38 5.69 -8.79 -8.31
CA ARG A 38 4.67 -8.87 -9.38
C ARG A 38 4.05 -10.26 -9.44
N ARG A 39 4.88 -11.31 -9.37
CA ARG A 39 4.41 -12.70 -9.34
C ARG A 39 3.52 -12.97 -8.15
N ALA A 40 3.92 -12.53 -6.95
CA ALA A 40 3.13 -12.72 -5.73
C ALA A 40 1.75 -12.04 -5.79
N PHE A 41 1.69 -10.80 -6.28
CA PHE A 41 0.40 -10.11 -6.47
C PHE A 41 -0.42 -10.72 -7.61
N GLY A 42 0.23 -11.15 -8.70
CA GLY A 42 -0.42 -11.82 -9.83
C GLY A 42 -1.07 -13.15 -9.44
N GLU A 43 -0.41 -13.95 -8.59
CA GLU A 43 -0.97 -15.17 -7.99
C GLU A 43 -2.24 -14.89 -7.17
N GLU A 44 -2.36 -13.69 -6.60
CA GLU A 44 -3.52 -13.21 -5.83
C GLU A 44 -4.58 -12.49 -6.70
N GLY A 45 -4.38 -12.43 -8.02
CA GLY A 45 -5.30 -11.80 -8.97
C GLY A 45 -5.10 -10.30 -9.20
N PHE A 46 -3.96 -9.74 -8.76
CA PHE A 46 -3.64 -8.31 -8.90
C PHE A 46 -2.38 -8.12 -9.76
N GLY A 47 -2.56 -7.58 -10.96
CA GLY A 47 -1.42 -7.17 -11.80
C GLY A 47 -0.83 -5.85 -11.32
N ILE A 48 0.49 -5.80 -11.17
CA ILE A 48 1.23 -4.55 -11.02
C ILE A 48 1.83 -4.21 -12.40
N PRO A 49 1.62 -2.99 -12.93
CA PRO A 49 2.16 -2.63 -14.24
C PRO A 49 3.69 -2.71 -14.31
N ASP A 50 4.22 -2.97 -15.50
CA ASP A 50 5.66 -3.17 -15.72
C ASP A 50 6.47 -1.88 -15.64
N ASP A 51 5.82 -0.73 -15.86
CA ASP A 51 6.42 0.61 -15.79
C ASP A 51 6.60 1.15 -14.36
N PHE A 52 6.15 0.41 -13.35
CA PHE A 52 6.34 0.78 -11.95
C PHE A 52 7.67 0.26 -11.40
N ASP A 53 8.45 1.14 -10.79
CA ASP A 53 9.56 0.72 -9.94
C ASP A 53 9.03 0.20 -8.61
N ILE A 54 9.44 -1.01 -8.23
CA ILE A 54 9.02 -1.67 -6.98
C ILE A 54 10.22 -1.78 -6.05
N ILE A 55 10.09 -1.19 -4.87
CA ILE A 55 11.08 -1.28 -3.80
C ILE A 55 10.38 -1.84 -2.56
N VAL A 56 10.95 -2.90 -1.99
CA VAL A 56 10.43 -3.52 -0.76
C VAL A 56 11.39 -3.21 0.38
N HIS A 57 10.86 -2.56 1.40
CA HIS A 57 11.57 -2.35 2.66
C HIS A 57 10.95 -3.22 3.74
N GLU A 58 11.81 -3.93 4.45
CA GLU A 58 11.38 -4.61 5.67
C GLU A 58 11.42 -3.64 6.85
N ASN A 59 10.33 -3.65 7.62
CA ASN A 59 10.25 -2.86 8.82
C ASN A 59 11.20 -3.42 9.90
N SER A 60 12.02 -2.55 10.47
CA SER A 60 12.98 -2.88 11.52
C SER A 60 12.83 -1.94 12.72
N PRO A 61 13.37 -2.26 13.91
CA PRO A 61 13.38 -1.33 15.04
C PRO A 61 14.21 -0.06 14.80
N GLU A 62 15.08 -0.04 13.79
CA GLU A 62 16.05 1.03 13.54
C GLU A 62 15.53 2.09 12.56
N SER A 63 14.48 1.77 11.80
CA SER A 63 13.97 2.61 10.73
C SER A 63 12.45 2.73 10.78
N ILE A 64 11.95 3.93 10.53
CA ILE A 64 10.53 4.18 10.26
C ILE A 64 10.40 4.53 8.79
N HIS A 65 9.50 3.84 8.08
CA HIS A 65 9.20 4.10 6.69
C HIS A 65 7.88 4.86 6.56
N LEU A 66 7.90 6.01 5.89
CA LEU A 66 6.72 6.77 5.54
C LEU A 66 6.49 6.68 4.03
N VAL A 67 5.30 6.22 3.62
CA VAL A 67 4.88 6.22 2.22
C VAL A 67 4.07 7.49 1.97
N ILE A 68 4.59 8.38 1.14
CA ILE A 68 3.87 9.56 0.65
C ILE A 68 3.50 9.27 -0.81
N PRO A 69 2.20 9.06 -1.12
CA PRO A 69 1.77 8.81 -2.48
C PRO A 69 1.91 10.08 -3.34
N GLU A 70 1.86 9.90 -4.66
CA GLU A 70 1.75 11.03 -5.58
C GLU A 70 0.51 11.87 -5.27
N ARG A 71 0.65 13.19 -5.45
CA ARG A 71 -0.47 14.10 -5.27
C ARG A 71 -1.55 13.76 -6.31
N PRO A 72 -2.78 13.43 -5.89
CA PRO A 72 -3.85 13.20 -6.85
C PRO A 72 -4.18 14.50 -7.59
N PRO A 73 -4.62 14.42 -8.86
CA PRO A 73 -4.96 15.58 -9.68
C PRO A 73 -6.33 16.16 -9.27
N VAL A 74 -6.45 16.62 -8.03
CA VAL A 74 -7.64 17.29 -7.46
C VAL A 74 -7.27 18.67 -6.93
N GLU A 75 -8.24 19.59 -7.01
CA GLU A 75 -8.07 20.98 -6.56
C GLU A 75 -7.96 21.08 -5.03
N ARG A 76 -7.41 22.20 -4.54
CA ARG A 76 -6.97 22.35 -3.14
C ARG A 76 -8.13 22.21 -2.14
N GLU A 77 -9.32 22.67 -2.50
CA GLU A 77 -10.51 22.61 -1.67
C GLU A 77 -11.02 21.16 -1.47
N ASP A 78 -10.60 20.22 -2.32
CA ASP A 78 -10.99 18.82 -2.27
C ASP A 78 -9.97 17.94 -1.52
N LEU A 79 -8.90 18.51 -0.95
CA LEU A 79 -7.89 17.73 -0.21
C LEU A 79 -8.50 17.03 1.03
N GLY A 80 -9.58 17.58 1.60
CA GLY A 80 -10.35 16.91 2.65
C GLY A 80 -10.93 15.55 2.22
N TYR A 81 -11.16 15.35 0.91
CA TYR A 81 -11.60 14.07 0.34
C TYR A 81 -10.47 13.03 0.17
N ILE A 82 -9.19 13.42 0.27
CA ILE A 82 -8.06 12.47 0.16
C ILE A 82 -8.06 11.46 1.30
N CYS A 83 -8.59 11.83 2.48
CA CYS A 83 -8.77 10.89 3.59
C CYS A 83 -9.55 9.62 3.17
N ASP A 84 -10.53 9.74 2.26
CA ASP A 84 -11.35 8.62 1.78
C ASP A 84 -10.63 7.73 0.75
N MET A 85 -9.57 8.24 0.13
CA MET A 85 -8.66 7.47 -0.74
C MET A 85 -7.60 6.71 0.05
N CYS A 86 -7.22 7.20 1.23
CA CYS A 86 -6.28 6.50 2.10
C CYS A 86 -7.01 5.31 2.75
N SER A 87 -6.70 4.11 2.31
CA SER A 87 -7.30 2.83 2.69
C SER A 87 -7.50 2.65 4.20
N ARG A 88 -8.56 3.21 4.81
CA ARG A 88 -9.20 3.02 6.14
C ARG A 88 -8.35 2.57 7.36
N SER A 89 -7.04 2.57 7.27
CA SER A 89 -6.09 2.15 8.31
C SER A 89 -5.67 3.33 9.18
N CYS A 90 -5.94 4.56 8.72
CA CYS A 90 -5.73 5.74 9.51
C CYS A 90 -6.98 5.99 10.36
N ARG A 91 -6.92 5.65 11.66
CA ARG A 91 -7.97 5.99 12.64
C ARG A 91 -8.13 7.52 12.82
N MET A 92 -7.28 8.32 12.17
CA MET A 92 -7.23 9.78 12.26
C MET A 92 -8.45 10.47 11.64
N CYS A 93 -9.21 9.82 10.77
CA CYS A 93 -10.40 10.44 10.15
C CYS A 93 -11.70 10.25 10.95
N SER A 94 -11.64 9.83 12.20
CA SER A 94 -12.83 9.84 13.08
C SER A 94 -13.14 11.24 13.60
N ASP A 95 -12.12 12.11 13.64
CA ASP A 95 -12.24 13.52 13.98
C ASP A 95 -11.82 14.35 12.76
N ASN A 96 -12.79 14.93 12.07
CA ASN A 96 -12.59 15.95 11.04
C ASN A 96 -12.05 17.23 11.71
N GLY A 97 -10.76 17.24 12.03
CA GLY A 97 -10.05 18.43 12.44
C GLY A 97 -9.58 19.19 11.20
N ASP A 98 -10.10 20.39 10.99
CA ASP A 98 -9.67 21.34 9.96
C ASP A 98 -8.16 21.57 10.06
N TYR A 99 -7.37 20.93 9.20
CA TYR A 99 -5.93 21.15 9.11
C TYR A 99 -5.68 22.18 8.01
N GLU A 100 -5.39 23.42 8.40
CA GLU A 100 -4.83 24.41 7.49
C GLU A 100 -3.40 24.00 7.14
N VAL A 101 -3.11 23.97 5.84
CA VAL A 101 -1.77 23.73 5.31
C VAL A 101 -1.19 25.10 4.95
N ASP A 102 -0.31 25.63 5.82
CA ASP A 102 0.49 26.84 5.55
C ASP A 102 1.29 26.72 4.25
#